data_AF-A0A2R2MSJ0-F1
#
_entry.id   AF-A0A2R2MSJ0-F1
#
_cell.length_a   1.000
_cell.length_b   1.000
_cell.length_c   1.000
_cell.angle_alpha   90.00
_cell.angle_beta   90.00
_cell.angle_gamma   90.00
#
_symmetry.space_group_name_H-M   'P 1'
#
loop_
_entity.id
_entity.type
_entity.pdbx_description
1 polymer ?
#
loop_
_entity_poly.entity_id
_entity_poly.type
_entity_poly.pdbx_seq_one_letter_code
_entity_poly.pdbx_strand_id
1 'polypeptide(L)'
;MKDLVELEDTWILMQLSHLGVMKRMVDFLRVNDDDELLEVMGLIVARMLVSSDDRLGQLFDTHGGPTLLMSMARRTTGLLRDEVGQTLKSVTHGLKKQKYKQLQKATQHPQKADIWDQVFQKWQEQDRVTQIFQRPYISPQHQVL
;
A
#
# COMPACT_ATOMS: atom_id res chain seq x y z
N MET A 1 4.75 -19.75 -20.30
CA MET A 1 4.22 -20.76 -19.36
C MET A 1 4.78 -20.35 -18.01
N LYS A 2 3.96 -19.81 -17.10
CA LYS A 2 4.43 -19.49 -15.74
C LYS A 2 4.50 -20.80 -14.96
N ASP A 3 5.64 -21.08 -14.34
CA ASP A 3 5.83 -22.32 -13.57
C ASP A 3 4.81 -22.40 -12.44
N LEU A 4 4.34 -23.61 -12.13
CA LEU A 4 3.40 -23.87 -11.03
C LEU A 4 3.92 -23.31 -9.69
N VAL A 5 5.25 -23.31 -9.52
CA VAL A 5 5.97 -22.78 -8.35
C VAL A 5 5.77 -21.26 -8.21
N GLU A 6 5.80 -20.51 -9.31
CA GLU A 6 5.55 -19.06 -9.27
C GLU A 6 4.09 -18.72 -8.88
N LEU A 7 3.15 -19.62 -9.19
CA LEU A 7 1.74 -19.47 -8.83
C LEU A 7 1.49 -19.77 -7.34
N GLU A 8 2.14 -20.80 -6.79
CA GLU A 8 2.10 -21.09 -5.34
C GLU A 8 2.73 -19.97 -4.51
N ASP A 9 3.91 -19.47 -4.93
CA ASP A 9 4.59 -18.36 -4.25
C ASP A 9 3.71 -17.11 -4.22
N THR A 10 3.03 -16.80 -5.33
CA THR A 10 2.10 -15.66 -5.42
C THR A 10 0.91 -15.82 -4.47
N TRP A 11 0.36 -17.02 -4.33
CA TRP A 11 -0.75 -17.28 -3.42
C TRP A 11 -0.34 -17.12 -1.95
N ILE A 12 0.82 -17.65 -1.57
CA ILE A 12 1.38 -17.50 -0.21
C ILE A 12 1.56 -16.02 0.13
N LEU A 13 2.16 -15.24 -0.78
CA LEU A 13 2.37 -13.79 -0.58
C LEU A 13 1.04 -13.03 -0.46
N MET A 14 0.00 -13.44 -1.20
CA MET A 14 -1.35 -12.90 -1.04
C MET A 14 -1.97 -13.24 0.33
N GLN A 15 -1.79 -14.46 0.83
CA GLN A 15 -2.26 -14.84 2.17
C GLN A 15 -1.55 -14.05 3.26
N LEU A 16 -0.22 -13.89 3.16
CA LEU A 16 0.56 -13.09 4.11
C LEU A 16 0.11 -11.62 4.14
N SER A 17 -0.19 -11.05 2.96
CA SER A 17 -0.79 -9.72 2.85
C SER A 17 -2.15 -9.65 3.56
N HIS A 18 -3.05 -10.61 3.30
CA HIS A 18 -4.38 -10.68 3.92
C HIS A 18 -4.32 -10.79 5.45
N LEU A 19 -3.33 -11.52 5.98
CA LEU A 19 -3.11 -11.68 7.43
C LEU A 19 -2.50 -10.43 8.10
N GLY A 20 -2.21 -9.37 7.34
CA GLY A 20 -1.65 -8.12 7.86
C GLY A 20 -0.21 -8.29 8.35
N VAL A 21 0.56 -9.20 7.75
CA VAL A 21 1.92 -9.54 8.20
C VAL A 21 2.83 -8.31 8.25
N MET A 22 2.72 -7.39 7.28
CA MET A 22 3.58 -6.18 7.28
C MET A 22 3.23 -5.23 8.43
N LYS A 23 1.95 -5.08 8.79
CA LYS A 23 1.57 -4.31 9.98
C LYS A 23 2.18 -4.92 11.23
N ARG A 24 2.02 -6.23 11.42
CA ARG A 24 2.57 -6.96 12.57
C ARG A 24 4.09 -6.89 12.61
N MET A 25 4.75 -6.89 11.46
CA MET A 25 6.20 -6.75 11.36
C MET A 25 6.67 -5.37 11.81
N VAL A 26 5.98 -4.31 11.39
CA VAL A 26 6.29 -2.95 11.86
C VAL A 26 6.02 -2.81 13.36
N ASP A 27 4.91 -3.37 13.85
CA ASP A 27 4.59 -3.36 15.29
C ASP A 27 5.64 -4.15 16.09
N PHE A 28 6.06 -5.32 15.60
CA PHE A 28 7.11 -6.13 16.19
C PHE A 28 8.43 -5.34 16.34
N LEU A 29 8.87 -4.64 15.30
CA LEU A 29 10.08 -3.81 15.34
C LEU A 29 9.96 -2.59 16.27
N ARG A 30 8.74 -2.15 16.59
CA ARG A 30 8.50 -1.03 17.52
C ARG A 30 8.52 -1.45 18.98
N VAL A 31 8.03 -2.65 19.28
CA VAL A 31 7.85 -3.11 20.67
C VAL A 31 9.05 -3.85 21.23
N ASN A 32 9.97 -4.31 20.37
CA ASN A 32 11.19 -5.02 20.78
C ASN A 32 12.42 -4.13 20.58
N ASP A 33 12.34 -2.82 20.87
CA ASP A 33 13.45 -1.87 20.66
C ASP A 33 14.54 -1.91 21.74
N ASP A 34 14.39 -2.83 22.70
CA ASP A 34 15.31 -3.14 23.78
C ASP A 34 16.12 -4.42 23.56
N ASP A 35 15.75 -5.25 22.57
CA ASP A 35 16.43 -6.49 22.21
C ASP A 35 17.00 -6.42 20.79
N GLU A 36 18.31 -6.16 20.72
CA GLU A 36 19.04 -6.03 19.46
C GLU A 36 18.92 -7.29 18.57
N LEU A 37 18.88 -8.49 19.16
CA LEU A 37 18.78 -9.73 18.40
C LEU A 37 17.40 -9.86 17.76
N LEU A 38 16.34 -9.53 18.49
CA LEU A 38 14.98 -9.50 17.97
C LEU A 38 14.81 -8.43 16.88
N GLU A 39 15.38 -7.23 17.06
CA GLU A 39 15.37 -6.20 16.01
C GLU A 39 16.08 -6.70 14.74
N VAL A 40 17.25 -7.33 14.87
CA VAL A 40 17.99 -7.90 13.74
C VAL A 40 17.18 -8.99 13.02
N MET A 41 16.61 -9.94 13.77
CA MET A 41 15.77 -10.99 13.17
C MET A 41 14.55 -10.39 12.45
N GLY A 42 13.89 -9.43 13.08
CA GLY A 42 12.75 -8.71 12.48
C GLY A 42 13.14 -7.98 11.20
N LEU A 43 14.30 -7.32 11.18
CA LEU A 43 14.82 -6.63 10.00
C LEU A 43 15.15 -7.58 8.86
N ILE A 44 15.71 -8.75 9.14
CA ILE A 44 15.98 -9.79 8.14
C ILE A 44 14.68 -10.28 7.52
N VAL A 45 13.68 -10.63 8.34
CA VAL A 45 12.39 -11.11 7.84
C VAL A 45 11.67 -10.02 7.06
N ALA A 46 11.64 -8.78 7.57
CA ALA A 46 11.07 -7.64 6.86
C ALA A 46 11.74 -7.45 5.50
N ARG A 47 13.07 -7.50 5.44
CA ARG A 47 13.84 -7.40 4.20
C ARG A 47 13.51 -8.51 3.21
N MET A 48 13.37 -9.75 3.67
CA MET A 48 12.98 -10.87 2.81
C MET A 48 11.59 -10.65 2.20
N LEU A 49 10.62 -10.23 3.02
CA LEU A 49 9.23 -10.01 2.59
C LEU A 49 9.10 -8.84 1.60
N VAL A 50 9.78 -7.71 1.85
CA VAL A 50 9.74 -6.57 0.91
C VAL A 50 10.51 -6.84 -0.37
N SER A 51 11.47 -7.76 -0.35
CA SER A 51 12.25 -8.14 -1.54
C SER A 51 11.57 -9.22 -2.38
N SER A 52 10.67 -10.02 -1.79
CA SER A 52 9.93 -11.07 -2.49
C SER A 52 8.73 -10.55 -3.27
N ASP A 53 8.00 -9.56 -2.75
CA ASP A 53 6.81 -8.99 -3.41
C ASP A 53 6.71 -7.47 -3.22
N ASP A 54 6.58 -6.75 -4.34
CA ASP A 54 6.41 -5.30 -4.38
C ASP A 54 5.19 -4.82 -3.56
N ARG A 55 4.10 -5.60 -3.51
CA ARG A 55 2.88 -5.28 -2.75
C ARG A 55 3.13 -5.32 -1.25
N LEU A 56 3.95 -6.28 -0.79
CA LEU A 56 4.38 -6.32 0.61
C LEU A 56 5.26 -5.11 0.91
N GLY A 57 6.15 -4.73 -0.01
CA GLY A 57 6.89 -3.46 0.06
C GLY A 57 5.97 -2.24 0.25
N GLN A 58 4.89 -2.14 -0.53
CA GLN A 58 3.91 -1.05 -0.42
C GLN A 58 3.14 -1.07 0.90
N LEU A 59 2.76 -2.26 1.40
CA LEU A 59 2.12 -2.39 2.71
C LEU A 59 3.06 -1.98 3.84
N PHE A 60 4.34 -2.35 3.75
CA PHE A 60 5.36 -1.92 4.70
C PHE A 60 5.50 -0.40 4.73
N ASP A 61 5.49 0.25 3.56
CA ASP A 61 5.48 1.72 3.44
C ASP A 61 4.22 2.33 4.06
N THR A 62 3.04 1.79 3.72
CA THR A 62 1.73 2.23 4.23
C THR A 62 1.64 2.17 5.75
N HIS A 63 2.32 1.21 6.39
CA HIS A 63 2.35 1.07 7.84
C HIS A 63 3.47 1.90 8.52
N GLY A 64 4.20 2.72 7.78
CA GLY A 64 5.24 3.61 8.31
C GLY A 64 6.60 2.93 8.52
N GLY A 65 6.85 1.84 7.81
CA GLY A 65 8.11 1.09 7.87
C GLY A 65 9.35 1.95 7.54
N PRO A 66 9.38 2.75 6.45
CA PRO A 66 10.51 3.61 6.15
C PRO A 66 10.81 4.64 7.24
N THR A 67 9.79 5.26 7.81
CA THR A 67 9.95 6.22 8.92
C THR A 67 10.54 5.54 10.15
N LEU A 68 10.08 4.31 10.47
CA LEU A 68 10.64 3.50 11.54
C LEU A 68 12.11 3.19 11.27
N LEU A 69 12.45 2.69 10.08
CA LEU A 69 13.83 2.36 9.71
C LEU A 69 14.75 3.59 9.75
N MET A 70 14.28 4.76 9.31
CA MET A 70 15.05 6.00 9.43
C MET A 70 15.27 6.41 10.90
N SER A 71 14.28 6.20 11.76
CA SER A 71 14.43 6.42 13.21
C SER A 71 15.44 5.44 13.83
N MET A 72 15.34 4.16 13.50
CA MET A 72 16.30 3.13 13.90
C MET A 72 17.71 3.51 13.46
N ALA A 73 17.92 3.88 12.20
CA ALA A 73 19.23 4.24 11.67
C ALA A 73 19.92 5.40 12.39
N ARG A 74 19.14 6.27 13.06
CA ARG A 74 19.67 7.39 13.87
C ARG A 74 20.07 6.95 15.27
N ARG A 75 19.40 5.96 15.86
CA ARG A 75 19.63 5.51 17.24
C ARG A 75 20.56 4.30 17.34
N THR A 76 20.68 3.49 16.30
CA THR A 76 21.43 2.22 16.33
C THR A 76 22.87 2.38 15.86
N THR A 77 23.74 1.46 16.29
CA THR A 77 25.16 1.38 15.91
C THR A 77 25.56 -0.06 15.60
N GLY A 78 26.76 -0.28 15.06
CA GLY A 78 27.28 -1.63 14.83
C GLY A 78 26.41 -2.47 13.88
N LEU A 79 26.25 -3.76 14.22
CA LEU A 79 25.55 -4.75 13.41
C LEU A 79 24.11 -4.32 13.11
N LEU A 80 23.35 -3.90 14.13
CA LEU A 80 21.97 -3.48 13.96
C LEU A 80 21.84 -2.31 12.97
N ARG A 81 22.77 -1.35 13.00
CA ARG A 81 22.77 -0.24 12.04
C ARG A 81 23.01 -0.72 10.61
N ASP A 82 23.91 -1.68 10.42
CA ASP A 82 24.19 -2.26 9.12
C ASP A 82 22.96 -2.98 8.55
N GLU A 83 22.25 -3.74 9.40
CA GLU A 83 21.01 -4.43 9.02
C GLU A 83 19.88 -3.44 8.69
N VAL A 84 19.72 -2.37 9.47
CA VAL A 84 18.77 -1.29 9.16
C VAL A 84 19.11 -0.66 7.80
N GLY A 85 20.39 -0.40 7.55
CA GLY A 85 20.88 0.18 6.29
C GLY A 85 20.60 -0.73 5.08
N GLN A 86 20.82 -2.04 5.22
CA GLN A 86 20.50 -3.02 4.19
C GLN A 86 18.98 -3.08 3.92
N THR A 87 18.17 -3.08 4.96
CA THR A 87 16.70 -3.11 4.82
C THR A 87 16.18 -1.83 4.17
N LEU A 88 16.71 -0.65 4.52
CA LEU A 88 16.41 0.62 3.83
C LEU A 88 16.75 0.56 2.34
N LYS A 89 17.90 -0.02 1.97
CA LYS A 89 18.28 -0.18 0.55
C LYS A 89 17.28 -1.06 -0.20
N SER A 90 16.83 -2.18 0.37
CA SER A 90 15.83 -3.06 -0.27
C SER A 90 14.49 -2.35 -0.47
N VAL A 91 13.99 -1.65 0.56
CA VAL A 91 12.71 -0.91 0.47
C VAL A 91 12.79 0.21 -0.58
N THR A 92 13.91 0.95 -0.62
CA THR A 92 14.11 2.05 -1.58
C THR A 92 14.39 1.60 -3.01
N HIS A 93 15.02 0.44 -3.22
CA HIS A 93 15.24 -0.10 -4.57
C HIS A 93 13.99 -0.76 -5.17
N GLY A 94 13.12 -1.37 -4.36
CA GLY A 94 11.81 -1.85 -4.82
C GLY A 94 10.98 -0.72 -5.45
N LEU A 95 10.96 0.45 -4.81
CA LEU A 95 10.29 1.66 -5.32
C LEU A 95 10.83 2.12 -6.70
N LYS A 96 12.14 1.95 -6.96
CA LYS A 96 12.73 2.32 -8.26
C LYS A 96 12.29 1.37 -9.37
N LYS A 97 12.27 0.05 -9.13
CA LYS A 97 11.80 -0.94 -10.14
C LYS A 97 10.34 -0.70 -10.56
N GLN A 98 9.50 -0.25 -9.63
CA GLN A 98 8.10 0.10 -9.94
C GLN A 98 7.98 1.32 -10.87
N LYS A 99 8.75 2.39 -10.64
CA LYS A 99 8.75 3.56 -11.54
C LYS A 99 9.14 3.17 -12.97
N TYR A 100 10.18 2.35 -13.15
CA TYR A 100 10.58 1.91 -14.49
C TYR A 100 9.54 0.98 -15.16
N LYS A 101 8.88 0.08 -14.42
CA LYS A 101 7.79 -0.76 -14.96
C LYS A 101 6.54 0.06 -15.34
N GLN A 102 6.21 1.10 -14.58
CA GLN A 102 5.10 2.02 -14.91
C GLN A 102 5.43 2.87 -16.15
N LEU A 103 6.66 3.37 -16.26
CA LEU A 103 7.13 4.11 -17.44
C LEU A 103 7.14 3.25 -18.72
N GLN A 104 7.51 1.97 -18.62
CA GLN A 104 7.45 1.04 -19.77
C GLN A 104 6.01 0.66 -20.16
N LYS A 105 5.08 0.60 -19.20
CA LYS A 105 3.64 0.42 -19.50
C LYS A 105 2.99 1.67 -20.09
N ALA A 106 3.48 2.87 -19.74
CA ALA A 106 2.99 4.14 -20.30
C ALA A 106 3.43 4.39 -21.75
N THR A 107 4.40 3.62 -22.26
CA THR A 107 5.00 3.83 -23.59
C THR A 107 4.53 2.82 -24.65
N GLN A 108 3.65 1.88 -24.31
CA GLN A 108 3.07 0.93 -25.27
C GLN A 108 1.53 0.97 -25.23
N HIS A 109 0.97 1.63 -26.26
CA HIS A 109 -0.42 1.57 -26.75
C HIS A 109 -1.50 2.49 -26.11
N PRO A 110 -2.55 2.83 -26.90
CA PRO A 110 -3.11 4.17 -27.03
C PRO A 110 -4.25 4.44 -26.05
N GLN A 111 -4.49 5.72 -25.78
CA GLN A 111 -5.62 6.31 -25.04
C GLN A 111 -6.82 5.37 -24.84
N LYS A 112 -6.81 4.60 -23.75
CA LYS A 112 -8.04 4.13 -23.12
C LYS A 112 -8.29 5.03 -21.94
N ALA A 113 -9.40 5.75 -22.00
CA ALA A 113 -9.86 6.70 -21.01
C ALA A 113 -9.61 6.18 -19.59
N ASP A 114 -9.03 7.04 -18.76
CA ASP A 114 -8.62 6.73 -17.41
C ASP A 114 -9.81 6.18 -16.63
N ILE A 115 -9.60 5.08 -15.89
CA ILE A 115 -10.64 4.45 -15.08
C ILE A 115 -11.23 5.48 -14.08
N TRP A 116 -10.39 6.44 -13.66
CA TRP A 116 -10.79 7.56 -12.82
C TRP A 116 -11.74 8.54 -13.52
N ASP A 117 -11.60 8.78 -14.82
CA ASP A 117 -12.54 9.61 -15.57
C ASP A 117 -13.92 8.95 -15.69
N GLN A 118 -13.95 7.62 -15.86
CA GLN A 118 -15.21 6.87 -15.89
C GLN A 118 -15.90 6.80 -14.52
N VAL A 119 -15.13 6.64 -13.44
CA VAL A 119 -15.67 6.66 -12.07
C VAL A 119 -16.17 8.06 -11.72
N PHE A 120 -15.43 9.11 -12.09
CA PHE A 120 -15.82 10.49 -11.88
C PHE A 120 -17.09 10.88 -12.65
N GLN A 121 -17.22 10.46 -13.92
CA GLN A 121 -18.47 10.65 -14.68
C GLN A 121 -19.66 9.92 -14.04
N LYS A 122 -19.47 8.67 -13.59
CA LYS A 122 -20.55 7.92 -12.91
C LYS A 122 -21.00 8.59 -11.61
N TRP A 123 -20.07 9.17 -10.85
CA TRP A 123 -20.42 9.94 -9.64
C TRP A 123 -21.17 11.24 -9.97
N GLN A 124 -20.79 11.95 -11.05
CA GLN A 124 -21.55 13.13 -11.51
C GLN A 124 -22.97 12.79 -11.98
N GLU A 125 -23.19 11.63 -12.59
CA GLU A 125 -24.53 11.17 -12.98
C GLU A 125 -25.38 10.77 -11.76
N GLN A 126 -24.77 10.17 -10.73
CA GLN A 126 -25.47 9.85 -9.48
C GLN A 126 -25.86 11.10 -8.68
N ASP A 127 -25.05 12.17 -8.72
CA ASP A 127 -25.39 13.47 -8.10
C ASP A 127 -26.55 14.21 -8.80
N ARG A 128 -26.93 13.82 -10.03
CA ARG A 128 -28.16 14.33 -10.67
C ARG A 128 -29.42 13.69 -10.10
N VAL A 129 -29.33 12.50 -9.53
CA VAL A 129 -30.48 11.79 -8.94
C VAL A 129 -30.91 12.43 -7.62
N THR A 130 -29.98 13.00 -6.86
CA THR A 130 -30.26 13.76 -5.62
C THR A 130 -30.97 15.10 -5.88
N GLN A 131 -30.86 15.69 -7.08
CA GLN A 131 -31.61 16.90 -7.45
C GLN A 131 -33.10 16.62 -7.69
N ILE A 132 -33.49 15.38 -8.00
CA ILE A 132 -34.90 14.98 -8.18
C ILE A 132 -35.63 14.88 -6.82
N PHE A 133 -34.89 14.57 -5.74
CA PHE A 133 -35.44 14.45 -4.39
C PHE A 133 -35.56 15.78 -3.62
N GLN A 134 -35.17 16.92 -4.21
CA GLN A 134 -35.34 18.25 -3.61
C GLN A 134 -36.55 19.02 -4.17
N ARG A 135 -37.66 18.34 -4.49
CA ARG A 135 -38.93 19.05 -4.70
C ARG A 135 -39.53 19.44 -3.35
N PRO A 136 -39.81 20.73 -3.09
CA PRO A 136 -40.43 21.18 -1.86
C PRO A 136 -41.87 20.65 -1.74
N TYR A 137 -42.23 20.23 -0.53
CA TYR A 137 -43.60 19.90 -0.13
C TYR A 137 -44.48 21.16 -0.29
N ILE A 138 -45.44 21.12 -1.22
CA ILE A 138 -46.43 22.19 -1.39
C ILE A 138 -47.63 21.86 -0.50
N SER A 139 -47.85 22.67 0.55
CA SER A 139 -49.04 22.59 1.40
C SER A 139 -50.30 23.05 0.63
N PRO A 140 -51.43 22.35 0.72
CA PRO A 140 -52.67 22.80 0.08
C PRO A 140 -53.28 23.95 0.89
N GLN A 141 -53.27 25.17 0.34
CA GLN A 141 -54.03 26.28 0.90
C GLN A 141 -55.49 26.22 0.42
N HIS A 142 -56.39 26.29 1.39
CA HIS A 142 -57.83 26.44 1.21
C HIS A 142 -58.14 27.71 0.41
N GLN A 143 -58.97 27.61 -0.63
CA GLN A 143 -59.72 28.75 -1.15
C GLN A 143 -61.14 28.70 -0.57
N VAL A 144 -61.43 29.67 0.28
CA VAL A 144 -62.76 30.03 0.76
C VAL A 144 -63.10 31.35 0.07
N LEU A 145 -64.35 31.41 -0.42
CA LEU A 145 -65.08 32.48 -1.14
C LEU A 145 -64.94 32.46 -2.67
#